data_AF-A0A023AYI3-F1
#
_entry.id   AF-A0A023AYI3-F1
#
_cell.length_a   1.000
_cell.length_b   1.000
_cell.length_c   1.000
_cell.angle_alpha   90.00
_cell.angle_beta   90.00
_cell.angle_gamma   90.00
#
_symmetry.space_group_name_H-M   'P 1'
#
loop_
_entity.id
_entity.type
_entity.pdbx_description
1 polymer ?
#
loop_
_entity_poly.entity_id
_entity_poly.type
_entity_poly.pdbx_seq_one_letter_code
_entity_poly.pdbx_strand_id
1 'polypeptide(L)'
;MRLWSILVVIVCLMVLDVSAARNSVLPRTKKEAQRAFVVLLVQSKGVLLMVADKKSKGLHYQLPGGRVDEADFKQLGIKPDARTLVEEDMIKVARIAAAREIFEETGFTLEPEKLQYISAISEKIATNRKRNGYMRGTQLPSKLYFTAEIPYEQFLRQSVVLSSEHIGYVLEPNYRKVPDMIKDHSGGDNADAFKMLLRETGDKIVFQ
;
A
#
# COMPACT_ATOMS: atom_id res chain seq x y z
N MET A 1 42.62 1.30 -63.43
CA MET A 1 41.16 1.06 -63.36
C MET A 1 40.80 0.85 -61.90
N ARG A 2 39.69 1.45 -61.47
CA ARG A 2 39.42 1.86 -60.09
C ARG A 2 38.98 0.67 -59.21
N LEU A 3 39.69 0.44 -58.11
CA LEU A 3 39.21 -0.29 -56.94
C LEU A 3 38.16 0.59 -56.24
N TRP A 4 36.88 0.21 -56.35
CA TRP A 4 35.81 0.80 -55.54
C TRP A 4 35.54 -0.09 -54.34
N SER A 5 35.83 0.50 -53.19
CA SER A 5 35.58 0.06 -51.83
C SER A 5 34.11 -0.31 -51.61
N ILE A 6 33.83 -1.54 -51.17
CA ILE A 6 32.59 -1.87 -50.47
C ILE A 6 33.00 -2.27 -49.05
N LEU A 7 33.30 -1.24 -48.27
CA LEU A 7 33.35 -1.34 -46.82
C LEU A 7 31.89 -1.34 -46.36
N VAL A 8 31.33 -2.54 -46.17
CA VAL A 8 30.03 -2.71 -45.49
C VAL A 8 30.24 -2.28 -44.05
N VAL A 9 29.96 -1.02 -43.77
CA VAL A 9 29.81 -0.51 -42.41
C VAL A 9 28.57 -1.21 -41.85
N ILE A 10 28.80 -2.32 -41.15
CA ILE A 10 27.82 -2.88 -40.22
C ILE A 10 27.65 -1.80 -39.14
N VAL A 11 26.70 -0.90 -39.37
CA VAL A 11 26.10 -0.08 -38.33
C VAL A 11 25.40 -1.10 -37.43
N CYS A 12 26.15 -1.58 -36.45
CA CYS A 12 25.61 -2.33 -35.33
C CYS A 12 24.59 -1.38 -34.70
N LEU A 13 23.30 -1.59 -35.01
CA LEU A 13 22.18 -0.99 -34.29
C LEU A 13 22.26 -1.53 -32.85
N MET A 14 23.16 -0.95 -32.06
CA MET A 14 22.94 -0.80 -30.64
C MET A 14 21.86 0.27 -30.49
N VAL A 15 20.63 -0.05 -30.90
CA VAL A 15 19.46 0.50 -30.24
C VAL A 15 19.47 -0.14 -28.87
N LEU A 16 20.25 0.45 -27.98
CA LEU A 16 20.03 0.29 -26.56
C LEU A 16 18.55 0.63 -26.38
N ASP A 17 17.76 -0.38 -26.06
CA ASP A 17 16.36 -0.23 -25.69
C ASP A 17 16.31 0.50 -24.34
N VAL A 18 16.52 1.82 -24.40
CA VAL A 18 16.33 2.74 -23.27
C VAL A 18 14.82 2.84 -22.92
N SER A 19 13.93 2.20 -23.68
CA SER A 19 12.49 2.19 -23.46
C SER A 19 12.05 1.15 -22.43
N ALA A 20 12.75 0.02 -22.29
CA ALA A 20 12.39 -1.03 -21.34
C ALA A 20 12.43 -0.56 -19.87
N ALA A 21 13.37 0.30 -19.48
CA ALA A 21 13.46 0.84 -18.12
C ALA A 21 12.40 1.93 -17.81
N ARG A 22 11.61 2.37 -18.79
CA ARG A 22 10.64 3.47 -18.63
C ARG A 22 9.22 3.05 -18.25
N ASN A 23 8.90 1.75 -18.25
CA ASN A 23 7.51 1.32 -18.17
C ASN A 23 7.15 0.46 -16.94
N SER A 24 8.04 0.23 -15.98
CA SER A 24 7.64 -0.54 -14.78
C SER A 24 6.77 0.29 -13.84
N VAL A 25 5.71 -0.33 -13.27
CA VAL A 25 4.92 0.23 -12.15
C VAL A 25 5.69 0.11 -10.84
N LEU A 26 6.66 -0.81 -10.78
CA LEU A 26 7.51 -0.90 -9.60
C LEU A 26 8.25 0.42 -9.42
N PRO A 27 8.26 0.94 -8.19
CA PRO A 27 8.80 2.25 -7.94
C PRO A 27 10.30 2.28 -8.17
N ARG A 28 10.78 3.31 -8.84
CA ARG A 28 12.22 3.56 -8.97
C ARG A 28 12.83 4.00 -7.64
N THR A 29 12.02 4.64 -6.80
CA THR A 29 12.44 5.15 -5.49
C THR A 29 11.49 4.74 -4.38
N LYS A 30 12.00 4.64 -3.15
CA LYS A 30 11.19 4.34 -1.95
C LYS A 30 10.00 5.29 -1.72
N LYS A 31 10.02 6.50 -2.31
CA LYS A 31 8.97 7.53 -2.20
C LYS A 31 7.83 7.33 -3.20
N GLU A 32 8.12 6.73 -4.36
CA GLU A 32 7.14 6.46 -5.42
C GLU A 32 6.44 5.10 -5.24
N ALA A 33 6.85 4.34 -4.23
CA ALA A 33 6.33 3.01 -3.96
C ALA A 33 4.82 3.02 -3.72
N GLN A 34 4.14 2.13 -4.44
CA GLN A 34 2.79 1.76 -4.13
C GLN A 34 2.72 1.13 -2.75
N ARG A 35 1.69 1.49 -2.00
CA ARG A 35 1.50 1.02 -0.63
C ARG A 35 0.07 0.59 -0.39
N ALA A 36 -0.07 -0.37 0.49
CA ALA A 36 -1.35 -0.87 0.94
C ALA A 36 -1.42 -0.79 2.47
N PHE A 37 -2.52 -0.27 3.01
CA PHE A 37 -2.76 -0.17 4.45
C PHE A 37 -4.08 -0.81 4.81
N VAL A 38 -4.18 -1.36 6.03
CA VAL A 38 -5.40 -2.01 6.51
C VAL A 38 -5.92 -1.33 7.77
N VAL A 39 -7.21 -1.01 7.75
CA VAL A 39 -7.99 -0.75 8.97
C VAL A 39 -8.58 -2.07 9.43
N LEU A 40 -7.87 -2.75 10.33
CA LEU A 40 -8.31 -4.03 10.89
C LEU A 40 -9.13 -3.80 12.16
N LEU A 41 -10.42 -4.09 12.10
CA LEU A 41 -11.34 -4.02 13.23
C LEU A 41 -11.41 -5.36 13.94
N VAL A 42 -11.06 -5.35 15.22
CA VAL A 42 -11.24 -6.49 16.11
C VAL A 42 -12.55 -6.29 16.86
N GLN A 43 -13.53 -7.17 16.61
CA GLN A 43 -14.87 -7.06 17.18
C GLN A 43 -14.84 -6.85 18.69
N SER A 44 -15.66 -5.94 19.20
CA SER A 44 -15.73 -5.51 20.62
C SER A 44 -14.48 -4.84 21.22
N LYS A 45 -13.36 -4.77 20.50
CA LYS A 45 -12.09 -4.20 21.00
C LYS A 45 -11.63 -2.95 20.27
N GLY A 46 -11.99 -2.80 19.00
CA GLY A 46 -11.68 -1.61 18.21
C GLY A 46 -10.62 -1.85 17.14
N VAL A 47 -9.99 -0.77 16.69
CA VAL A 47 -9.04 -0.82 15.57
C VAL A 47 -7.66 -1.22 16.05
N LEU A 48 -7.03 -2.17 15.35
CA LEU A 48 -5.63 -2.53 15.58
C LEU A 48 -4.69 -1.42 15.11
N LEU A 49 -3.91 -0.90 16.05
CA LEU A 49 -2.83 0.05 15.81
C LEU A 49 -1.50 -0.57 16.26
N MET A 50 -0.50 -0.48 15.40
CA MET A 50 0.86 -0.91 15.70
C MET A 50 1.62 0.22 16.39
N VAL A 51 2.39 -0.11 17.42
CA VAL A 51 3.22 0.85 18.17
C VAL A 51 4.67 0.66 17.76
N ALA A 52 5.30 1.73 17.28
CA ALA A 52 6.71 1.75 16.91
C ALA A 52 7.44 2.89 17.60
N ASP A 53 8.72 2.69 17.89
CA ASP A 53 9.62 3.75 18.35
C ASP A 53 10.75 3.92 17.35
N LYS A 54 10.82 5.10 16.72
CA LYS A 54 11.86 5.43 15.73
C LYS A 54 12.66 6.62 16.25
N LYS A 55 13.98 6.53 16.22
CA LYS A 55 14.90 7.58 16.71
C LYS A 55 14.54 9.01 16.28
N SER A 56 14.01 9.19 15.06
CA SER A 56 13.65 10.50 14.50
C SER A 56 12.19 10.93 14.73
N LYS A 57 11.31 10.02 15.15
CA LYS A 57 9.87 10.28 15.34
C LYS A 57 9.38 10.02 16.77
N GLY A 58 10.20 9.37 17.59
CA GLY A 58 9.81 8.82 18.87
C GLY A 58 8.73 7.74 18.74
N LEU A 59 8.00 7.57 19.84
CA LEU A 59 6.83 6.70 19.93
C LEU A 59 5.71 7.20 19.02
N HIS A 60 5.22 6.35 18.14
CA HIS A 60 4.10 6.66 17.26
C HIS A 60 3.26 5.42 16.95
N TYR A 61 2.04 5.67 16.50
CA TYR A 61 1.11 4.63 16.08
C TYR A 61 0.99 4.58 14.57
N GLN A 62 0.78 3.38 14.02
CA GLN A 62 0.53 3.19 12.61
C GLN A 62 -0.54 2.13 12.34
N LEU A 63 -1.20 2.24 11.20
CA LEU A 63 -2.00 1.15 10.66
C LEU A 63 -1.06 0.07 10.12
N PRO A 64 -1.43 -1.23 10.23
CA PRO A 64 -0.72 -2.29 9.53
C PRO A 64 -0.66 -2.03 8.02
N GLY A 65 0.47 -2.38 7.41
CA GLY A 65 0.64 -2.31 5.97
C GLY A 65 1.93 -1.67 5.52
N GLY A 66 2.27 -1.90 4.26
CA GLY A 66 3.58 -1.55 3.73
C GLY A 66 3.61 -1.43 2.22
N ARG A 67 4.70 -1.88 1.62
CA ARG A 67 4.94 -1.69 0.18
C ARG A 67 4.35 -2.85 -0.60
N VAL A 68 3.87 -2.52 -1.79
CA VAL A 68 3.65 -3.52 -2.84
C VAL A 68 5.00 -3.80 -3.52
N ASP A 69 5.36 -5.06 -3.62
CA ASP A 69 6.61 -5.51 -4.25
C ASP A 69 6.37 -6.49 -5.42
N GLU A 70 7.46 -6.91 -6.08
CA GLU A 70 7.41 -7.80 -7.23
C GLU A 70 6.85 -9.20 -6.89
N ALA A 71 7.05 -9.68 -5.67
CA ALA A 71 6.55 -10.98 -5.24
C ALA A 71 5.02 -10.97 -5.17
N ASP A 72 4.41 -9.85 -4.76
CA ASP A 72 2.95 -9.68 -4.74
C ASP A 72 2.35 -9.78 -6.15
N PHE A 73 3.02 -9.21 -7.17
CA PHE A 73 2.60 -9.34 -8.58
C PHE A 73 2.72 -10.78 -9.08
N LYS A 74 3.84 -11.44 -8.75
CA LYS A 74 4.15 -12.80 -9.19
C LYS A 74 3.12 -13.82 -8.71
N GLN A 75 2.57 -13.63 -7.50
CA GLN A 75 1.53 -14.51 -6.94
C GLN A 75 0.26 -14.57 -7.82
N LEU A 76 -0.03 -13.51 -8.57
CA LEU A 76 -1.19 -13.43 -9.47
C LEU A 76 -0.85 -13.65 -10.94
N GLY A 77 0.42 -13.89 -11.28
CA GLY A 77 0.86 -13.96 -12.67
C GLY A 77 0.73 -12.62 -13.42
N ILE A 78 0.64 -11.50 -12.69
CA ILE A 78 0.50 -10.16 -13.26
C ILE A 78 1.89 -9.58 -13.51
N LYS A 79 2.10 -8.95 -14.67
CA LYS A 79 3.33 -8.21 -14.96
C LYS A 79 3.21 -6.77 -14.47
N PRO A 80 4.20 -6.22 -13.73
CA PRO A 80 4.15 -4.84 -13.25
C PRO A 80 4.54 -3.84 -14.37
N ASP A 81 3.79 -3.83 -15.46
CA ASP A 81 3.96 -2.92 -16.60
C ASP A 81 2.89 -1.81 -16.57
N ALA A 82 3.35 -0.56 -16.51
CA ALA A 82 2.51 0.63 -16.36
C ALA A 82 1.61 0.90 -17.57
N ARG A 83 1.89 0.27 -18.72
CA ARG A 83 1.06 0.40 -19.92
C ARG A 83 -0.13 -0.54 -19.89
N THR A 84 -0.03 -1.66 -19.18
CA THR A 84 -1.04 -2.72 -19.21
C THR A 84 -1.70 -2.92 -17.86
N LEU A 85 -1.10 -2.46 -16.76
CA LEU A 85 -1.67 -2.61 -15.44
C LEU A 85 -2.92 -1.73 -15.30
N VAL A 86 -4.07 -2.39 -15.13
CA VAL A 86 -5.34 -1.74 -14.83
C VAL A 86 -5.56 -1.61 -13.32
N GLU A 87 -6.51 -0.78 -12.92
CA GLU A 87 -6.78 -0.50 -11.51
C GLU A 87 -7.18 -1.76 -10.74
N GLU A 88 -8.02 -2.60 -11.33
CA GLU A 88 -8.50 -3.84 -10.71
C GLU A 88 -7.34 -4.79 -10.38
N ASP A 89 -6.34 -4.87 -11.25
CA ASP A 89 -5.16 -5.69 -11.05
C ASP A 89 -4.27 -5.12 -9.93
N MET A 90 -4.09 -3.80 -9.91
CA MET A 90 -3.37 -3.13 -8.82
C MET A 90 -4.07 -3.33 -7.47
N ILE A 91 -5.41 -3.29 -7.42
CA ILE A 91 -6.16 -3.56 -6.19
C ILE A 91 -5.91 -4.99 -5.70
N LYS A 92 -5.95 -5.99 -6.59
CA LYS A 92 -5.67 -7.39 -6.22
C LYS A 92 -4.24 -7.56 -5.68
N VAL A 93 -3.26 -6.96 -6.35
CA VAL A 93 -1.86 -7.04 -5.90
C VAL A 93 -1.66 -6.31 -4.56
N ALA A 94 -2.23 -5.12 -4.40
CA ALA A 94 -2.17 -4.36 -3.16
C ALA A 94 -2.86 -5.09 -1.99
N ARG A 95 -3.92 -5.84 -2.26
CA ARG A 95 -4.61 -6.68 -1.28
C ARG A 95 -3.72 -7.81 -0.78
N ILE A 96 -2.96 -8.46 -1.66
CA ILE A 96 -1.96 -9.46 -1.27
C ILE A 96 -0.87 -8.81 -0.41
N ALA A 97 -0.34 -7.66 -0.85
CA ALA A 97 0.67 -6.93 -0.10
C ALA A 97 0.17 -6.57 1.32
N ALA A 98 -1.07 -6.07 1.43
CA ALA A 98 -1.70 -5.76 2.71
C ALA A 98 -1.81 -6.99 3.64
N ALA A 99 -2.24 -8.14 3.12
CA ALA A 99 -2.33 -9.37 3.90
C ALA A 99 -0.95 -9.87 4.34
N ARG A 100 0.04 -9.82 3.45
CA ARG A 100 1.44 -10.15 3.76
C ARG A 100 2.00 -9.26 4.87
N GLU A 101 1.81 -7.95 4.77
CA GLU A 101 2.32 -6.98 5.75
C GLU A 101 1.63 -7.17 7.11
N ILE A 102 0.33 -7.47 7.17
CA ILE A 102 -0.31 -7.86 8.44
C ILE A 102 0.39 -9.05 9.06
N PHE A 103 0.66 -10.10 8.28
CA PHE A 103 1.34 -11.29 8.79
C PHE A 103 2.78 -10.99 9.24
N GLU A 104 3.55 -10.25 8.45
CA GLU A 104 4.93 -9.89 8.77
C GLU A 104 5.01 -8.99 10.02
N GLU A 105 4.08 -8.05 10.19
CA GLU A 105 4.09 -7.10 11.30
C GLU A 105 3.50 -7.67 12.59
N THR A 106 2.56 -8.61 12.50
CA THR A 106 1.73 -9.06 13.63
C THR A 106 1.68 -10.57 13.85
N GLY A 107 2.18 -11.38 12.91
CA GLY A 107 1.98 -12.83 12.88
C GLY A 107 0.54 -13.27 12.55
N PHE A 108 -0.40 -12.33 12.45
CA PHE A 108 -1.80 -12.61 12.16
C PHE A 108 -1.97 -12.94 10.67
N THR A 109 -2.54 -14.11 10.38
CA THR A 109 -2.89 -14.53 9.03
C THR A 109 -4.31 -14.10 8.70
N LEU A 110 -4.42 -13.30 7.64
CA LEU A 110 -5.68 -12.90 7.03
C LEU A 110 -5.67 -13.30 5.55
N GLU A 111 -6.74 -13.95 5.10
CA GLU A 111 -6.93 -14.22 3.67
C GLU A 111 -7.09 -12.89 2.91
N PRO A 112 -6.35 -12.66 1.81
CA PRO A 112 -6.49 -11.44 1.03
C PRO A 112 -7.94 -11.12 0.67
N GLU A 113 -8.76 -12.12 0.34
CA GLU A 113 -10.16 -11.97 -0.08
C GLU A 113 -11.06 -11.35 0.99
N LYS A 114 -10.66 -11.42 2.27
CA LYS A 114 -11.36 -10.78 3.40
C LYS A 114 -11.10 -9.28 3.50
N LEU A 115 -10.13 -8.76 2.75
CA LEU A 115 -9.79 -7.33 2.71
C LEU A 115 -10.65 -6.59 1.67
N GLN A 116 -11.54 -5.75 2.16
CA GLN A 116 -12.44 -4.92 1.36
C GLN A 116 -11.71 -3.63 0.95
N TYR A 117 -11.69 -3.32 -0.34
CA TYR A 117 -11.05 -2.10 -0.85
C TYR A 117 -11.93 -0.87 -0.62
N ILE A 118 -11.33 0.23 -0.18
CA ILE A 118 -12.03 1.49 0.07
C ILE A 118 -11.72 2.48 -1.07
N SER A 119 -12.48 2.39 -2.17
CA SER A 119 -12.25 3.18 -3.39
C SER A 119 -12.36 4.68 -3.15
N ALA A 120 -13.44 5.12 -2.49
CA ALA A 120 -13.72 6.54 -2.26
C ALA A 120 -12.61 7.27 -1.48
N ILE A 121 -11.91 6.59 -0.57
CA ILE A 121 -10.79 7.15 0.19
C ILE A 121 -9.53 7.23 -0.68
N SER A 122 -9.24 6.14 -1.40
CA SER A 122 -8.03 6.02 -2.22
C SER A 122 -8.03 7.07 -3.35
N GLU A 123 -9.17 7.32 -3.98
CA GLU A 123 -9.35 8.35 -5.01
C GLU A 123 -9.24 9.79 -4.46
N LYS A 124 -9.85 10.06 -3.29
CA LYS A 124 -9.80 11.39 -2.65
C LYS A 124 -8.37 11.77 -2.24
N ILE A 125 -7.59 10.83 -1.73
CA ILE A 125 -6.19 11.06 -1.40
C ILE A 125 -5.36 11.35 -2.67
N ALA A 126 -5.63 10.64 -3.77
CA ALA A 126 -4.96 10.90 -5.04
C ALA A 126 -5.31 12.28 -5.63
N THR A 127 -6.57 12.71 -5.53
CA THR A 127 -7.01 14.01 -6.06
C THR A 127 -6.51 15.20 -5.25
N ASN A 128 -6.40 15.09 -3.92
CA ASN A 128 -5.79 16.14 -3.10
C ASN A 128 -4.33 16.42 -3.48
N ARG A 129 -3.57 15.40 -3.88
CA ARG A 129 -2.19 15.60 -4.38
C ARG A 129 -2.13 16.26 -5.76
N LYS A 130 -3.07 15.95 -6.66
CA LYS A 130 -3.16 16.61 -7.98
C LYS A 130 -3.35 18.12 -7.84
N ARG A 131 -4.21 18.57 -6.92
CA ARG A 131 -4.43 20.01 -6.66
C ARG A 131 -3.18 20.73 -6.18
N ASN A 132 -2.31 20.03 -5.45
CA ASN A 132 -1.03 20.58 -4.97
C ASN A 132 0.10 20.52 -6.02
N GLY A 133 -0.22 20.24 -7.29
CA GLY A 133 0.74 20.26 -8.40
C GLY A 133 1.59 19.00 -8.56
N TYR A 134 1.29 17.92 -7.82
CA TYR A 134 2.18 16.75 -7.75
C TYR A 134 1.93 15.66 -8.81
N MET A 135 0.83 15.66 -9.57
CA MET A 135 0.61 14.62 -10.59
C MET A 135 0.08 15.14 -11.93
N ARG A 136 0.81 14.86 -13.03
CA ARG A 136 0.32 14.86 -14.42
C ARG A 136 0.23 13.40 -14.89
N GLY A 137 -0.98 12.93 -15.21
CA GLY A 137 -1.21 11.59 -15.77
C GLY A 137 -2.20 10.73 -14.98
N THR A 138 -2.78 9.74 -15.65
CA THR A 138 -3.73 8.73 -15.16
C THR A 138 -3.06 7.72 -14.19
N GLN A 139 -2.34 8.23 -13.18
CA GLN A 139 -1.68 7.37 -12.21
C GLN A 139 -2.66 6.93 -11.12
N LEU A 140 -2.72 5.61 -10.94
CA LEU A 140 -3.33 4.92 -9.82
C LEU A 140 -2.92 5.58 -8.49
N PRO A 141 -3.80 5.59 -7.48
CA PRO A 141 -3.47 6.15 -6.17
C PRO A 141 -2.18 5.50 -5.65
N SER A 142 -1.26 6.30 -5.09
CA SER A 142 0.02 5.80 -4.53
C SER A 142 -0.15 4.97 -3.25
N LYS A 143 -1.36 4.98 -2.69
CA LYS A 143 -1.74 4.36 -1.43
C LYS A 143 -3.15 3.82 -1.59
N LEU A 144 -3.32 2.53 -1.36
CA LEU A 144 -4.59 1.85 -1.35
C LEU A 144 -4.93 1.48 0.09
N TYR A 145 -6.20 1.64 0.46
CA TYR A 145 -6.70 1.34 1.80
C TYR A 145 -7.69 0.21 1.74
N PHE A 146 -7.57 -0.69 2.71
CA PHE A 146 -8.45 -1.83 2.88
C PHE A 146 -9.02 -1.87 4.29
N THR A 147 -10.14 -2.55 4.44
CA THR A 147 -10.73 -2.86 5.73
C THR A 147 -10.95 -4.35 5.88
N ALA A 148 -10.90 -4.82 7.12
CA ALA A 148 -11.35 -6.15 7.49
C ALA A 148 -11.92 -6.13 8.90
N GLU A 149 -12.90 -6.99 9.13
CA GLU A 149 -13.44 -7.27 10.45
C GLU A 149 -13.09 -8.69 10.85
N ILE A 150 -12.65 -8.88 12.10
CA ILE A 150 -12.38 -10.20 12.65
C ILE A 150 -12.99 -10.35 14.05
N PRO A 151 -13.48 -11.56 14.40
CA PRO A 151 -13.84 -11.89 15.77
C PRO A 151 -12.66 -11.77 16.72
N TYR A 152 -12.90 -11.35 17.97
CA TYR A 152 -11.84 -11.22 18.97
C TYR A 152 -11.21 -12.57 19.32
N GLU A 153 -11.99 -13.64 19.30
CA GLU A 153 -11.54 -15.01 19.55
C GLU A 153 -10.55 -15.46 18.47
N GLN A 154 -10.78 -15.06 17.21
CA GLN A 154 -9.83 -15.32 16.13
C GLN A 154 -8.53 -14.57 16.37
N PHE A 155 -8.61 -13.30 16.77
CA PHE A 155 -7.44 -12.49 17.10
C PHE A 155 -6.60 -13.11 18.23
N LEU A 156 -7.24 -13.60 19.29
CA LEU A 156 -6.56 -14.27 20.41
C LEU A 156 -5.90 -15.60 20.03
N ARG A 157 -6.55 -16.42 19.20
CA ARG A 157 -6.02 -17.74 18.80
C ARG A 157 -4.72 -17.66 18.02
N GLN A 158 -4.54 -16.60 17.23
CA GLN A 158 -3.39 -16.49 16.34
C GLN A 158 -2.12 -15.99 17.03
N SER A 159 -2.19 -15.56 18.30
CA SER A 159 -1.06 -15.01 19.09
C SER A 159 -0.25 -13.95 18.33
N VAL A 160 -0.46 -12.67 18.66
CA VAL A 160 0.25 -11.59 17.97
C VAL A 160 1.75 -11.67 18.24
N VAL A 161 2.53 -11.90 17.18
CA VAL A 161 4.00 -11.87 17.19
C VAL A 161 4.44 -10.64 16.40
N LEU A 162 4.98 -9.67 17.11
CA LEU A 162 5.35 -8.39 16.51
C LEU A 162 6.68 -8.50 15.77
N SER A 163 6.78 -7.83 14.62
CA SER A 163 8.06 -7.65 13.93
C SER A 163 9.03 -6.82 14.78
N SER A 164 10.32 -6.90 14.47
CA SER A 164 11.36 -6.11 15.15
C SER A 164 11.20 -4.59 14.99
N GLU A 165 10.36 -4.12 14.07
CA GLU A 165 10.07 -2.70 13.89
C GLU A 165 9.05 -2.15 14.90
N HIS A 166 8.38 -3.05 15.63
CA HIS A 166 7.28 -2.73 16.53
C HIS A 166 7.60 -3.15 17.96
N ILE A 167 7.15 -2.33 18.90
CA ILE A 167 7.34 -2.57 20.34
C ILE A 167 6.03 -2.95 21.05
N GLY A 168 4.90 -2.84 20.35
CA GLY A 168 3.59 -3.14 20.90
C GLY A 168 2.47 -2.97 19.87
N TYR A 169 1.24 -3.20 20.33
CA TYR A 169 0.02 -2.85 19.61
C TYR A 169 -1.03 -2.35 20.60
N VAL A 170 -2.04 -1.65 20.08
CA VAL A 170 -3.22 -1.21 20.82
C VAL A 170 -4.47 -1.54 20.01
N LEU A 171 -5.54 -1.94 20.70
CA LEU A 171 -6.89 -1.99 20.14
C LEU A 171 -7.63 -0.75 20.65
N GLU A 172 -7.82 0.25 19.79
CA GLU A 172 -8.47 1.51 20.17
C GLU A 172 -9.98 1.43 19.89
N PRO A 173 -10.84 1.36 20.93
CA PRO A 173 -12.29 1.28 20.76
C PRO A 173 -12.92 2.62 20.35
N ASN A 174 -12.26 3.75 20.61
CA ASN A 174 -12.75 5.06 20.23
C ASN A 174 -12.17 5.49 18.88
N TYR A 175 -12.91 5.18 17.81
CA TYR A 175 -12.49 5.46 16.44
C TYR A 175 -12.16 6.93 16.18
N ARG A 176 -12.74 7.87 16.94
CA ARG A 176 -12.45 9.31 16.78
C ARG A 176 -11.04 9.68 17.24
N LYS A 177 -10.41 8.89 18.11
CA LYS A 177 -9.02 9.10 18.55
C LYS A 177 -8.00 8.58 17.54
N VAL A 178 -8.38 7.57 16.75
CA VAL A 178 -7.45 6.88 15.85
C VAL A 178 -6.70 7.84 14.91
N PRO A 179 -7.35 8.82 14.24
CA PRO A 179 -6.64 9.77 13.40
C PRO A 179 -5.56 10.56 14.14
N ASP A 180 -5.81 10.96 15.38
CA ASP A 180 -4.84 11.72 16.17
C ASP A 180 -3.65 10.86 16.61
N MET A 181 -3.89 9.56 16.85
CA MET A 181 -2.83 8.60 17.21
C MET A 181 -1.88 8.33 16.04
N ILE A 182 -2.41 8.22 14.81
CA ILE A 182 -1.62 7.86 13.61
C ILE A 182 -1.15 9.06 12.78
N LYS A 183 -1.44 10.30 13.20
CA LYS A 183 -1.13 11.53 12.42
C LYS A 183 0.36 11.72 12.14
N ASP A 184 1.22 11.28 13.06
CA ASP A 184 2.67 11.43 12.94
C ASP A 184 3.29 10.34 12.04
N HIS A 185 2.48 9.35 11.63
CA HIS A 185 2.85 8.32 10.68
C HIS A 185 2.48 8.70 9.24
N SER A 186 3.28 8.23 8.27
CA SER A 186 3.00 8.41 6.83
C SER A 186 2.78 9.86 6.33
N GLY A 187 3.20 10.88 7.11
CA GLY A 187 2.98 12.29 6.78
C GLY A 187 1.53 12.75 6.97
N GLY A 188 0.74 12.04 7.79
CA GLY A 188 -0.68 12.35 8.05
C GLY A 188 -1.66 11.66 7.10
N ASP A 189 -1.20 11.11 5.97
CA ASP A 189 -2.07 10.50 4.96
C ASP A 189 -2.98 9.40 5.54
N ASN A 190 -2.47 8.58 6.48
CA ASN A 190 -3.26 7.50 7.09
C ASN A 190 -4.33 8.09 8.03
N ALA A 191 -4.04 9.19 8.73
CA ALA A 191 -5.01 9.89 9.56
C ALA A 191 -6.11 10.53 8.71
N ASP A 192 -5.76 11.11 7.57
CA ASP A 192 -6.72 11.69 6.63
C ASP A 192 -7.59 10.60 5.99
N ALA A 193 -7.00 9.47 5.59
CA ALA A 193 -7.73 8.30 5.12
C ALA A 193 -8.75 7.84 6.16
N PHE A 194 -8.34 7.69 7.41
CA PHE A 194 -9.23 7.25 8.49
C PHE A 194 -10.35 8.27 8.77
N LYS A 195 -10.06 9.57 8.75
CA LYS A 195 -11.10 10.61 8.86
C LYS A 195 -12.12 10.53 7.72
N MET A 196 -11.69 10.19 6.51
CA MET A 196 -12.60 9.98 5.39
C MET A 196 -13.47 8.75 5.61
N LEU A 197 -12.89 7.65 6.09
CA LEU A 197 -13.64 6.44 6.46
C LEU A 197 -14.77 6.77 7.44
N LEU A 198 -14.44 7.47 8.53
CA LEU A 198 -15.43 7.88 9.54
C LEU A 198 -16.55 8.77 8.99
N ARG A 199 -16.28 9.58 7.97
CA ARG A 199 -17.32 10.40 7.32
C ARG A 199 -18.27 9.55 6.47
N GLU A 200 -17.76 8.49 5.86
CA GLU A 200 -18.53 7.61 4.98
C GLU A 200 -19.35 6.59 5.78
N THR A 201 -18.79 6.04 6.86
CA THR A 201 -19.48 5.04 7.71
C THR A 201 -20.21 5.65 8.90
N GLY A 202 -19.97 6.94 9.19
CA GLY A 202 -20.34 7.54 10.47
C GLY A 202 -19.51 6.99 11.64
N ASP A 203 -20.00 7.15 12.86
CA ASP A 203 -19.35 6.63 14.08
C ASP A 203 -19.42 5.09 14.20
N LYS A 204 -20.09 4.43 13.27
CA LYS A 204 -20.22 2.97 13.21
C LYS A 204 -19.36 2.46 12.07
N ILE A 205 -18.10 2.14 12.36
CA ILE A 205 -17.31 1.32 11.46
C ILE A 205 -17.92 -0.09 11.54
N VAL A 206 -18.81 -0.40 10.59
CA VAL A 206 -19.41 -1.72 10.40
C VAL A 206 -19.09 -2.10 8.97
N PHE A 207 -18.42 -3.23 8.79
CA PHE A 207 -18.12 -3.75 7.47
C PHE A 207 -19.27 -4.65 7.03
N GLN A 208 -19.85 -4.36 5.85
CA GLN A 208 -20.94 -5.14 5.27
C GLN A 208 -20.42 -6.43 4.64
#